data_AF-A0A4V0XFS5-F1
#
_entry.id   AF-A0A4V0XFS5-F1
#
_cell.length_a   1.000
_cell.length_b   1.000
_cell.length_c   1.000
_cell.angle_alpha   90.00
_cell.angle_beta   90.00
_cell.angle_gamma   90.00
#
_symmetry.space_group_name_H-M   'P 1'
#
loop_
_entity.id
_entity.type
_entity.pdbx_description
1 polymer ?
#
loop_
_entity_poly.entity_id
_entity_poly.type
_entity_poly.pdbx_seq_one_letter_code
_entity_poly.pdbx_strand_id
1 'polypeptide(L)'
;MLLTILAAGTHYIALGIGLTGVWIRGRGFRAGDVATTFYGDNLWGVAALLWIGSGLARAFGGLEKGTAFYLHSPMFQLKMALYCAAAALEMWPMIVLIKLRVRQSKGLELDISRFPTFARINTAEIVVVMLMPFVASAMARGWRP
;
A
#
# COMPACT_ATOMS: atom_id res chain seq x y z
N MET A 1 0.71 25.96 5.61
CA MET A 1 1.96 25.45 6.22
C MET A 1 1.72 24.33 7.22
N LEU A 2 0.83 24.48 8.21
CA LEU A 2 0.51 23.40 9.16
C LEU A 2 -0.13 22.16 8.47
N LEU A 3 -1.15 22.38 7.63
CA LEU A 3 -1.85 21.29 6.91
C LEU A 3 -0.93 20.48 5.99
N THR A 4 0.04 21.13 5.34
CA THR A 4 1.03 20.47 4.48
C THR A 4 2.00 19.60 5.28
N ILE A 5 2.42 20.06 6.46
CA ILE A 5 3.30 19.29 7.36
C ILE A 5 2.53 18.08 7.91
N LEU A 6 1.29 18.27 8.34
CA LEU A 6 0.44 17.18 8.83
C LEU A 6 0.18 16.14 7.73
N ALA A 7 -0.17 16.58 6.52
CA ALA A 7 -0.40 15.67 5.39
C ALA A 7 0.87 14.88 5.01
N ALA A 8 2.05 15.50 5.03
CA ALA A 8 3.32 14.81 4.81
C ALA A 8 3.66 13.83 5.94
N GLY A 9 3.50 14.26 7.20
CA GLY A 9 3.71 13.42 8.38
C GLY A 9 2.84 12.17 8.38
N THR A 10 1.54 12.32 8.09
CA THR A 10 0.60 11.20 7.93
C THR A 10 1.07 10.22 6.86
N HIS A 11 1.63 10.70 5.75
CA HIS A 11 2.12 9.85 4.67
C HIS A 11 3.32 8.99 5.10
N TYR A 12 4.22 9.53 5.93
CA TYR A 12 5.35 8.78 6.49
C TYR A 12 4.91 7.76 7.56
N ILE A 13 3.95 8.13 8.41
CA ILE A 13 3.35 7.20 9.38
C ILE A 13 2.66 6.06 8.65
N ALA A 14 1.90 6.36 7.59
CA ALA A 14 1.26 5.35 6.74
C ALA A 14 2.28 4.40 6.12
N LEU A 15 3.45 4.89 5.68
CA LEU A 15 4.53 4.03 5.20
C LEU A 15 5.08 3.10 6.28
N GLY A 16 5.31 3.60 7.50
CA GLY A 16 5.78 2.77 8.61
C GLY A 16 4.78 1.68 9.00
N ILE A 17 3.50 2.04 9.12
CA ILE A 17 2.41 1.10 9.41
C ILE A 17 2.27 0.09 8.27
N GLY A 18 2.27 0.58 7.02
CA GLY A 18 2.05 -0.21 5.83
C GLY A 18 3.14 -1.27 5.65
N LEU A 19 4.42 -0.86 5.68
CA LEU A 19 5.56 -1.79 5.59
C LEU A 19 5.54 -2.84 6.70
N THR A 20 5.22 -2.44 7.92
CA THR A 20 5.09 -3.38 9.05
C THR A 20 3.94 -4.36 8.82
N GLY A 21 2.79 -3.87 8.36
CA GLY A 21 1.62 -4.68 8.04
C GLY A 21 1.90 -5.75 6.99
N VAL A 22 2.44 -5.35 5.83
CA VAL A 22 2.77 -6.31 4.75
C VAL A 22 3.90 -7.24 5.14
N TRP A 23 4.84 -6.82 5.99
CA TRP A 23 5.88 -7.71 6.49
C TRP A 23 5.29 -8.80 7.39
N ILE A 24 4.44 -8.43 8.35
CA ILE A 24 3.76 -9.38 9.24
C ILE A 24 2.85 -10.30 8.43
N ARG A 25 2.07 -9.75 7.50
CA ARG A 25 1.21 -10.51 6.60
C ARG A 25 1.99 -11.54 5.79
N GLY A 26 3.12 -11.14 5.22
CA GLY A 26 4.03 -12.03 4.51
C GLY A 26 4.57 -13.17 5.38
N ARG A 27 4.86 -12.93 6.66
CA ARG A 27 5.24 -14.01 7.59
C ARG A 27 4.08 -14.95 7.86
N GLY A 28 2.87 -14.42 8.06
CA GLY A 28 1.65 -15.23 8.23
C GLY A 28 1.42 -16.16 7.03
N PHE A 29 1.52 -15.63 5.81
CA PHE A 29 1.41 -16.44 4.60
C PHE A 29 2.44 -17.58 4.56
N ARG A 30 3.72 -17.28 4.84
CA ARG A 30 4.78 -18.32 4.83
C ARG A 30 4.58 -19.39 5.89
N ALA A 31 4.02 -19.01 7.04
CA ALA A 31 3.78 -19.92 8.16
C ALA A 31 2.45 -20.69 8.06
N GLY A 32 1.56 -20.34 7.12
CA GLY A 32 0.18 -20.87 7.13
C GLY A 32 -0.68 -20.30 8.26
N ASP A 33 -0.23 -19.25 8.94
CA ASP A 33 -0.90 -18.67 10.10
C ASP A 33 -1.90 -17.59 9.68
N VAL A 34 -3.18 -17.95 9.75
CA VAL A 34 -4.30 -17.06 9.42
C VAL A 34 -4.39 -15.86 10.35
N ALA A 35 -4.15 -16.03 11.66
CA ALA A 35 -4.29 -14.94 12.62
C ALA A 35 -3.22 -13.87 12.41
N THR A 36 -1.96 -14.29 12.24
CA THR A 36 -0.86 -13.37 11.89
C THR A 36 -1.10 -12.70 10.53
N THR A 37 -1.62 -13.45 9.55
CA THR A 37 -1.97 -12.91 8.23
C THR A 37 -3.01 -11.80 8.35
N PHE A 38 -4.10 -12.02 9.08
CA PHE A 38 -5.16 -11.04 9.26
C PHE A 38 -4.72 -9.82 10.06
N TYR A 39 -3.87 -9.99 11.08
CA TYR A 39 -3.32 -8.87 11.82
C TYR A 39 -2.49 -7.95 10.92
N GLY A 40 -1.57 -8.53 10.14
CA GLY A 40 -0.77 -7.77 9.17
C GLY A 40 -1.63 -7.10 8.10
N ASP A 41 -2.65 -7.80 7.60
CA ASP A 41 -3.59 -7.26 6.61
C ASP A 41 -4.45 -6.11 7.14
N ASN A 42 -4.84 -6.14 8.41
CA ASN A 42 -5.54 -5.02 9.04
C ASN A 42 -4.65 -3.77 9.13
N LEU A 43 -3.37 -3.94 9.50
CA LEU A 43 -2.41 -2.82 9.51
C LEU A 43 -2.20 -2.25 8.10
N TRP A 44 -2.11 -3.12 7.10
CA TRP A 44 -2.02 -2.71 5.70
C TRP A 44 -3.26 -1.90 5.27
N GLY A 45 -4.46 -2.36 5.63
CA GLY A 45 -5.71 -1.63 5.39
C GLY A 45 -5.73 -0.25 6.05
N VAL A 46 -5.27 -0.14 7.29
CA VAL A 46 -5.14 1.16 7.99
C VAL A 46 -4.17 2.09 7.25
N ALA A 47 -3.02 1.57 6.82
CA ALA A 47 -2.06 2.35 6.04
C ALA A 47 -2.64 2.85 4.72
N ALA A 48 -3.41 2.01 4.01
CA ALA A 48 -4.09 2.39 2.78
C ALA A 48 -5.08 3.54 3.00
N LEU A 49 -5.88 3.48 4.07
CA LEU A 49 -6.79 4.58 4.43
C LEU A 49 -6.05 5.89 4.71
N LEU A 50 -4.93 5.82 5.44
CA LEU A 50 -4.11 7.00 5.73
C LEU A 50 -3.47 7.59 4.45
N TRP A 51 -2.98 6.74 3.54
CA TRP A 51 -2.42 7.19 2.26
C TRP A 51 -3.48 7.82 1.35
N ILE A 52 -4.65 7.19 1.22
CA ILE A 52 -5.75 7.72 0.40
C ILE A 52 -6.24 9.04 1.00
N GLY A 53 -6.51 9.08 2.31
CA GLY A 53 -6.97 10.30 2.99
C GLY A 53 -5.98 11.46 2.87
N SER A 54 -4.69 11.20 3.13
CA SER A 54 -3.64 12.23 2.99
C SER A 54 -3.40 12.64 1.53
N GLY A 55 -3.48 11.69 0.58
CA GLY A 55 -3.33 11.95 -0.85
C GLY A 55 -4.46 12.82 -1.40
N LEU A 56 -5.71 12.49 -1.08
CA LEU A 56 -6.88 13.26 -1.46
C LEU A 56 -6.83 14.68 -0.86
N ALA A 57 -6.47 14.81 0.42
CA ALA A 57 -6.31 16.11 1.06
C ALA A 57 -5.25 16.99 0.35
N ARG A 58 -4.16 16.40 -0.15
CA ARG A 58 -3.14 17.11 -0.94
C ARG A 58 -3.62 17.49 -2.34
N ALA A 59 -4.28 16.57 -3.03
CA ALA A 59 -4.75 16.77 -4.40
C ALA A 59 -5.90 17.79 -4.50
N PHE A 60 -6.83 17.78 -3.53
CA PHE A 60 -8.06 18.58 -3.57
C PHE A 60 -8.11 19.72 -2.55
N GLY A 61 -7.21 19.77 -1.57
CA GLY A 61 -7.17 20.82 -0.55
C GLY A 61 -6.61 22.17 -1.03
N GLY A 62 -6.36 22.36 -2.33
CA GLY A 62 -5.79 23.59 -2.88
C GLY A 62 -4.32 23.83 -2.48
N LEU A 63 -3.61 22.79 -2.04
CA LEU A 63 -2.25 22.88 -1.48
C LEU A 63 -1.14 22.70 -2.53
N GLU A 64 -1.46 22.36 -3.78
CA GLU A 64 -0.47 22.05 -4.83
C GLU A 64 -0.81 22.72 -6.18
N LYS A 65 0.22 22.98 -6.99
CA LYS A 65 0.12 23.52 -8.36
C LYS A 65 -0.78 22.60 -9.19
N GLY A 66 -1.72 23.17 -9.95
CA GLY A 66 -2.83 22.46 -10.61
C GLY A 66 -2.44 21.18 -11.37
N THR A 67 -3.40 20.27 -11.52
CA THR A 67 -3.30 18.92 -12.11
C THR A 67 -2.49 18.81 -13.40
N ALA A 68 -2.43 19.87 -14.21
CA ALA A 68 -1.60 19.94 -15.42
C ALA A 68 -0.07 19.82 -15.16
N PHE A 69 0.44 20.31 -14.02
CA PHE A 69 1.86 20.19 -13.64
C PHE A 69 2.24 18.74 -13.31
N TYR A 70 1.31 17.96 -12.73
CA TYR A 70 1.55 16.58 -12.36
C TYR A 70 1.47 15.62 -13.55
N LEU A 71 0.53 15.82 -14.47
CA LEU A 71 0.35 14.96 -15.64
C LEU A 71 1.57 14.98 -16.59
N HIS A 72 2.34 16.08 -16.63
CA HIS A 72 3.52 16.21 -17.48
C HIS A 72 4.84 15.76 -16.84
N SER A 73 4.86 15.34 -15.57
CA SER A 73 6.08 14.88 -14.90
C SER A 73 6.27 13.36 -15.10
N PRO A 74 7.33 12.90 -15.81
CA PRO A 74 7.60 11.47 -15.98
C PRO A 74 7.73 10.72 -14.65
N MET A 75 8.28 11.39 -13.63
CA MET A 75 8.40 10.81 -12.29
C MET A 75 7.06 10.68 -11.56
N PHE A 76 6.12 11.59 -11.82
CA PHE A 76 4.76 11.44 -11.31
C PHE A 76 4.05 10.25 -11.97
N GLN A 77 4.19 10.11 -13.29
CA GLN A 77 3.64 8.97 -14.03
C GLN A 77 4.25 7.64 -13.53
N LEU A 78 5.56 7.59 -13.29
CA LEU A 78 6.22 6.42 -12.72
C LEU A 78 5.70 6.10 -11.31
N LYS A 79 5.55 7.12 -10.45
CA LYS A 79 4.97 6.93 -9.11
C LYS A 79 3.54 6.39 -9.19
N MET A 80 2.71 6.91 -10.10
CA MET A 80 1.35 6.43 -10.31
C MET A 80 1.35 5.00 -10.88
N ALA A 81 2.28 4.66 -11.78
CA ALA A 81 2.43 3.31 -12.30
C ALA A 81 2.80 2.32 -11.19
N LEU A 82 3.72 2.68 -10.28
CA LEU A 82 4.04 1.88 -9.09
C LEU A 82 2.82 1.70 -8.18
N TYR A 83 2.05 2.77 -7.94
CA TYR A 83 0.83 2.70 -7.14
C TYR A 83 -0.21 1.75 -7.77
N CYS A 84 -0.45 1.87 -9.07
CA CYS A 84 -1.34 0.97 -9.80
C CYS A 84 -0.83 -0.49 -9.78
N ALA A 85 0.49 -0.70 -9.89
CA ALA A 85 1.09 -2.03 -9.80
C ALA A 85 0.88 -2.66 -8.42
N ALA A 86 1.08 -1.90 -7.33
CA ALA A 86 0.78 -2.35 -5.98
C ALA A 86 -0.71 -2.72 -5.84
N ALA A 87 -1.63 -1.86 -6.31
CA ALA A 87 -3.06 -2.14 -6.27
C ALA A 87 -3.46 -3.38 -7.08
N ALA A 88 -2.84 -3.60 -8.24
CA ALA A 88 -3.09 -4.78 -9.07
C ALA A 88 -2.60 -6.08 -8.39
N LEU A 89 -1.40 -6.04 -7.78
CA LEU A 89 -0.88 -7.16 -6.98
C LEU A 89 -1.78 -7.48 -5.79
N GLU A 90 -2.33 -6.44 -5.16
CA GLU A 90 -3.12 -6.55 -3.93
C GLU A 90 -4.56 -7.03 -4.14
N MET A 91 -5.13 -6.78 -5.32
CA MET A 91 -6.55 -7.08 -5.60
C MET A 91 -6.90 -8.57 -5.38
N TRP A 92 -6.04 -9.49 -5.82
CA TRP A 92 -6.30 -10.92 -5.68
C TRP A 92 -6.17 -11.43 -4.24
N PRO A 93 -5.05 -11.18 -3.51
CA PRO A 93 -4.95 -11.46 -2.08
C PRO A 93 -6.11 -10.89 -1.26
N MET A 94 -6.47 -9.62 -1.49
CA MET A 94 -7.53 -8.95 -0.75
C MET A 94 -8.88 -9.67 -0.88
N ILE A 95 -9.29 -10.03 -2.10
CA ILE A 95 -10.54 -10.77 -2.34
C ILE A 95 -10.55 -12.11 -1.60
N VAL A 96 -9.41 -12.83 -1.59
CA VAL A 96 -9.33 -14.14 -0.93
C VAL A 96 -9.31 -13.99 0.59
N LEU A 97 -8.58 -13.02 1.13
CA LEU A 97 -8.55 -12.75 2.58
C LEU A 97 -9.92 -12.31 3.11
N ILE A 98 -10.67 -11.51 2.36
CA ILE A 98 -12.06 -11.16 2.72
C ILE A 98 -12.93 -12.42 2.78
N LYS A 99 -12.86 -13.29 1.77
CA LYS A 99 -13.59 -14.57 1.77
C LYS A 99 -13.19 -15.47 2.93
N LEU A 100 -11.90 -15.50 3.29
CA LEU A 100 -11.40 -16.26 4.43
C LEU A 100 -11.93 -15.70 5.76
N ARG A 101 -11.99 -14.37 5.94
CA ARG A 101 -12.62 -13.75 7.12
C ARG A 101 -14.09 -14.13 7.26
N VAL A 102 -14.84 -14.11 6.17
CA VAL A 102 -16.26 -14.52 6.16
C VAL A 102 -16.43 -16.01 6.47
N ARG A 103 -15.52 -16.87 6.02
CA ARG A 103 -15.53 -18.29 6.38
C ARG A 103 -15.18 -18.53 7.85
N GLN A 104 -14.16 -17.82 8.35
CA GLN A 104 -13.73 -17.90 9.74
C GLN A 104 -14.87 -17.49 10.68
N SER A 105 -15.59 -16.40 10.37
CA SER A 105 -16.73 -15.98 11.21
C SER A 105 -17.90 -16.97 11.23
N LYS A 106 -17.96 -17.87 10.24
CA LYS A 106 -18.94 -18.95 10.14
C LYS A 106 -18.43 -20.28 10.69
N GLY A 107 -17.21 -20.34 11.23
CA GLY A 107 -16.59 -21.58 11.71
C GLY A 107 -16.34 -22.61 10.60
N LEU A 108 -16.26 -22.16 9.34
CA LEU A 108 -16.01 -23.03 8.19
C LEU A 108 -14.51 -23.29 8.01
N GLU A 109 -14.17 -24.40 7.37
CA GLU A 109 -12.80 -24.72 7.01
C GLU A 109 -12.16 -23.62 6.15
N LEU A 110 -10.90 -23.32 6.48
CA LEU A 110 -10.12 -22.26 5.84
C LEU A 110 -9.16 -22.88 4.82
N ASP A 111 -9.42 -22.61 3.54
CA ASP A 111 -8.53 -22.99 2.46
C ASP A 111 -7.33 -22.04 2.39
N ILE A 112 -6.21 -22.47 2.96
CA ILE A 112 -4.93 -21.75 2.95
C ILE A 112 -3.96 -22.24 1.86
N SER A 113 -4.40 -23.09 0.93
CA SER A 113 -3.55 -23.69 -0.12
C SER A 113 -2.81 -22.65 -0.98
N ARG A 114 -3.37 -21.45 -1.10
CA ARG A 114 -2.81 -20.34 -1.89
C ARG A 114 -1.79 -19.46 -1.14
N PHE A 115 -1.60 -19.67 0.16
CA PHE A 115 -0.71 -18.85 0.98
C PHE A 115 0.73 -18.78 0.44
N PRO A 116 1.34 -19.86 -0.08
CA PRO A 116 2.67 -19.79 -0.69
C PRO A 116 2.73 -18.83 -1.90
N THR A 117 1.69 -18.79 -2.72
CA THR A 117 1.60 -17.86 -3.86
C THR A 117 1.44 -16.43 -3.35
N PHE A 118 0.60 -16.20 -2.35
CA PHE A 118 0.41 -14.87 -1.76
C PHE A 118 1.65 -14.36 -1.04
N ALA A 119 2.47 -15.23 -0.45
CA ALA A 119 3.77 -14.84 0.09
C ALA A 119 4.72 -14.26 -0.98
N ARG A 120 4.67 -14.78 -2.22
CA ARG A 120 5.46 -14.25 -3.34
C ARG A 120 4.92 -12.91 -3.82
N ILE A 121 3.60 -12.80 -3.97
CA ILE A 121 2.93 -11.54 -4.35
C ILE A 121 3.21 -10.45 -3.31
N ASN A 122 3.08 -10.76 -2.02
CA ASN A 122 3.37 -9.84 -0.92
C ASN A 122 4.84 -9.41 -0.91
N THR A 123 5.77 -10.28 -1.31
CA THR A 123 7.19 -9.89 -1.46
C THR A 123 7.36 -8.89 -2.60
N ALA A 124 6.70 -9.11 -3.75
CA ALA A 124 6.73 -8.16 -4.86
C ALA A 124 6.09 -6.81 -4.47
N GLU A 125 5.00 -6.83 -3.71
CA GLU A 125 4.34 -5.63 -3.19
C GLU A 125 5.28 -4.81 -2.28
N ILE A 126 6.00 -5.47 -1.36
CA ILE A 126 7.00 -4.80 -0.51
C ILE A 126 8.04 -4.06 -1.37
N VAL A 127 8.55 -4.70 -2.43
CA VAL A 127 9.51 -4.07 -3.34
C VAL A 127 8.90 -2.85 -4.03
N VAL A 128 7.69 -2.98 -4.58
CA VAL A 128 6.99 -1.87 -5.26
C VAL A 128 6.76 -0.69 -4.31
N VAL A 129 6.29 -0.94 -3.08
CA VAL A 129 6.06 0.08 -2.06
C VAL A 129 7.36 0.76 -1.65
N MET A 130 8.43 -0.01 -1.45
CA MET A 130 9.75 0.50 -1.10
C MET A 130 10.37 1.36 -2.21
N LEU A 131 10.02 1.13 -3.49
CA LEU A 131 10.50 1.96 -4.60
C LEU A 131 9.81 3.34 -4.65
N MET A 132 8.58 3.48 -4.15
CA MET A 132 7.83 4.73 -4.25
C MET A 132 8.52 5.93 -3.57
N PRO A 133 9.10 5.83 -2.35
CA PRO A 133 9.87 6.91 -1.74
C PRO A 133 11.09 7.34 -2.55
N PHE A 134 11.77 6.43 -3.25
CA PHE A 134 12.91 6.77 -4.11
C PHE A 134 12.45 7.58 -5.32
N VAL A 135 11.38 7.15 -5.99
CA VAL A 135 10.78 7.92 -7.11
C VAL A 135 10.31 9.28 -6.65
N ALA A 136 9.67 9.37 -5.47
CA ALA A 136 9.25 10.64 -4.89
C ALA A 136 10.45 11.57 -4.58
N SER A 137 11.55 11.02 -4.08
CA SER A 137 12.77 11.77 -3.79
C SER A 137 13.47 12.25 -5.07
N ALA A 138 13.52 11.42 -6.11
CA ALA A 138 14.06 11.78 -7.42
C ALA A 138 13.25 12.92 -8.06
N MET A 139 11.92 12.84 -7.97
CA MET A 139 11.01 13.91 -8.41
C MET A 139 11.28 15.24 -7.68
N ALA A 140 11.46 15.20 -6.36
CA ALA A 140 11.73 16.40 -5.55
C ALA A 140 13.07 17.07 -5.90
N ARG A 141 14.03 16.28 -6.41
CA ARG A 141 15.34 16.77 -6.86
C ARG A 141 15.39 17.14 -8.35
N GLY A 142 14.27 17.04 -9.07
CA GLY A 142 14.16 17.42 -10.48
C GLY A 142 14.86 16.44 -11.44
N TRP A 143 15.11 15.19 -11.02
CA TRP A 143 15.70 14.18 -11.89
C TRP A 143 14.76 13.88 -13.08
N ARG A 144 15.31 13.96 -14.30
CA ARG A 144 14.63 13.64 -15.55
C ARG A 144 15.44 12.50 -16.21
N PRO A 145 14.82 11.35 -16.53
CA PRO A 145 15.47 10.27 -17.24
C PRO A 145 15.63 10.61 -18.72
#